data_AF-M0JT61-F1
#
_entry.id   AF-M0JT61-F1
#
_cell.length_a   1.000
_cell.length_b   1.000
_cell.length_c   1.000
_cell.angle_alpha   90.00
_cell.angle_beta   90.00
_cell.angle_gamma   90.00
#
_symmetry.space_group_name_H-M   'P 1'
#
loop_
_entity.id
_entity.type
_entity.pdbx_description
1 polymer ?
#
loop_
_entity_poly.entity_id
_entity_poly.type
_entity_poly.pdbx_seq_one_letter_code
_entity_poly.pdbx_strand_id
1 'polypeptide(L)'
;MAPLRDALIDCMLLDEERFCRRLPDIVETHNLQSVDLELADESPTDILQDLDGFEPSSVTAFERERIARMVRLGTVPLGLTLTGPAYQDNPVRYATQTFQEMTGYSLAALRGENLRLLQGPATDADAIATLQEGIDIWEQRTVELWNYRADGTRFRNRVTIVPLTGPDGSITNWLGVQKAIDTPDT
;
A
#
# COMPACT_ATOMS: atom_id res chain seq x y z
N MET A 1 0.99 22.35 5.30
CA MET A 1 1.67 21.03 5.28
C MET A 1 0.71 20.03 4.67
N ALA A 2 1.14 19.23 3.70
CA ALA A 2 0.29 18.18 3.15
C ALA A 2 0.03 17.11 4.24
N PRO A 3 -1.14 16.47 4.29
CA PRO A 3 -1.36 15.28 5.11
C PRO A 3 -0.34 14.18 4.76
N LEU A 4 0.12 13.41 5.76
CA LEU A 4 1.13 12.34 5.57
C LEU A 4 0.78 11.39 4.40
N ARG A 5 -0.50 11.02 4.28
CA ARG A 5 -0.99 10.17 3.18
C ARG A 5 -0.63 10.75 1.82
N ASP A 6 -0.92 12.03 1.61
CA ASP A 6 -0.71 12.68 0.31
C ASP A 6 0.80 12.82 0.03
N ALA A 7 1.59 13.15 1.06
CA ALA A 7 3.04 13.18 0.97
C ALA A 7 3.66 11.81 0.60
N LEU A 8 3.15 10.71 1.18
CA LEU A 8 3.60 9.36 0.84
C LEU A 8 3.17 8.94 -0.57
N ILE A 9 1.93 9.25 -0.98
CA ILE A 9 1.46 8.98 -2.35
C ILE A 9 2.38 9.68 -3.36
N ASP A 10 2.60 10.98 -3.19
CA ASP A 10 3.46 11.77 -4.08
C ASP A 10 4.88 11.18 -4.12
N CYS A 11 5.42 10.80 -2.96
CA CYS A 11 6.75 10.20 -2.85
C CYS A 11 6.84 8.85 -3.59
N MET A 12 5.82 7.99 -3.45
CA MET A 12 5.79 6.67 -4.08
C MET A 12 5.70 6.73 -5.61
N LEU A 13 5.19 7.83 -6.16
CA LEU A 13 5.08 8.05 -7.61
C LEU A 13 6.38 8.55 -8.27
N LEU A 14 7.40 8.91 -7.49
CA LEU A 14 8.68 9.40 -7.99
C LEU A 14 9.53 8.29 -8.63
N ASP A 15 10.61 8.67 -9.32
CA ASP A 15 11.74 7.76 -9.62
C ASP A 15 12.59 7.51 -8.35
N GLU A 16 13.48 6.52 -8.39
CA GLU A 16 14.24 6.10 -7.19
C GLU A 16 15.11 7.23 -6.63
N GLU A 17 15.78 8.00 -7.49
CA GLU A 17 16.64 9.10 -7.06
C GLU A 17 15.85 10.18 -6.32
N ARG A 18 14.69 10.56 -6.86
CA ARG A 18 13.81 11.55 -6.24
C ARG A 18 13.11 11.02 -5.00
N PHE A 19 12.75 9.73 -4.97
CA PHE A 19 12.22 9.07 -3.78
C PHE A 19 13.23 9.16 -2.63
N CYS A 20 14.47 8.71 -2.84
CA CYS A 20 15.51 8.73 -1.80
C CYS A 20 15.83 10.16 -1.34
N ARG A 21 15.82 11.14 -2.26
CA ARG A 21 16.01 12.56 -1.90
C ARG A 21 14.86 13.11 -1.06
N ARG A 22 13.62 12.69 -1.32
CA ARG A 22 12.42 13.26 -0.69
C ARG A 22 12.07 12.60 0.65
N LEU A 23 12.45 11.34 0.83
CA LEU A 23 12.09 10.56 2.01
C LEU A 23 12.56 11.20 3.34
N PRO A 24 13.82 11.68 3.49
CA PRO A 24 14.26 12.31 4.73
C PRO A 24 13.41 13.52 5.15
N ASP A 25 13.02 14.37 4.20
CA ASP A 25 12.15 15.53 4.47
C ASP A 25 10.78 15.09 5.02
N ILE A 26 10.21 14.01 4.48
CA ILE A 26 8.92 13.47 4.92
C ILE A 26 9.04 12.90 6.32
N VAL A 27 10.12 12.16 6.59
CA VAL A 27 10.43 11.60 7.91
C VAL A 27 10.51 12.70 8.97
N GLU A 28 11.26 13.77 8.69
CA GLU A 28 11.39 14.91 9.60
C GLU A 28 10.06 15.65 9.77
N THR A 29 9.40 16.01 8.66
CA THR A 29 8.15 16.80 8.66
C THR A 29 7.02 16.13 9.43
N HIS A 30 6.95 14.79 9.36
CA HIS A 30 5.88 14.01 10.00
C HIS A 30 6.33 13.28 11.28
N ASN A 31 7.56 13.53 11.74
CA ASN A 31 8.15 12.90 12.92
C ASN A 31 8.03 11.35 12.89
N LEU A 32 8.40 10.76 11.75
CA LEU A 32 8.36 9.30 11.56
C LEU A 32 9.57 8.69 12.26
N GLN A 33 9.36 7.96 13.35
CA GLN A 33 10.43 7.46 14.22
C GLN A 33 11.09 6.17 13.71
N SER A 34 10.55 5.54 12.66
CA SER A 34 10.81 4.12 12.35
C SER A 34 11.08 3.83 10.87
N VAL A 35 11.28 4.86 10.02
CA VAL A 35 11.68 4.63 8.64
C VAL A 35 13.12 4.13 8.63
N ASP A 36 13.31 2.94 8.08
CA ASP A 36 14.63 2.33 7.98
C ASP A 36 15.41 3.01 6.87
N LEU A 37 16.19 4.02 7.28
CA LEU A 37 17.10 4.74 6.39
C LEU A 37 18.38 3.95 6.12
N GLU A 38 18.66 2.87 6.85
CA GLU A 38 19.83 2.01 6.57
C GLU A 38 19.64 1.25 5.24
N LEU A 39 18.40 0.91 4.90
CA LEU A 39 18.01 0.36 3.60
C LEU A 39 18.05 1.38 2.43
N ALA A 40 18.40 2.65 2.68
CA ALA A 40 18.40 3.67 1.62
C ALA A 40 19.50 3.44 0.56
N ASP A 41 20.62 2.83 0.97
CA ASP A 41 21.76 2.55 0.09
C ASP A 41 21.68 1.17 -0.59
N GLU A 42 20.76 0.32 -0.16
CA GLU A 42 20.58 -1.02 -0.74
C GLU A 42 19.79 -1.00 -2.05
N SER A 43 20.18 -1.86 -2.99
CA SER A 43 19.45 -1.96 -4.25
C SER A 43 18.07 -2.60 -4.02
N PRO A 44 17.06 -2.27 -4.85
CA PRO A 44 15.76 -2.93 -4.78
C PRO A 44 15.80 -4.45 -4.92
N THR A 45 16.88 -5.02 -5.48
CA THR A 45 17.01 -6.48 -5.59
C THR A 45 17.47 -7.09 -4.28
N ASP A 46 18.43 -6.46 -3.61
CA ASP A 46 19.01 -6.95 -2.34
C ASP A 46 17.94 -6.91 -1.23
N ILE A 47 17.22 -5.78 -1.12
CA ILE A 47 16.10 -5.62 -0.18
C ILE A 47 15.09 -6.77 -0.33
N LEU A 48 14.74 -7.14 -1.56
CA LEU A 48 13.75 -8.18 -1.81
C LEU A 48 14.29 -9.60 -1.61
N GLN A 49 15.60 -9.83 -1.69
CA GLN A 49 16.21 -11.13 -1.39
C GLN A 49 16.16 -11.43 0.12
N ASP A 50 16.23 -10.39 0.94
CA ASP A 50 16.18 -10.51 2.39
C ASP A 50 14.74 -10.53 2.95
N LEU A 51 13.72 -10.28 2.11
CA LEU A 51 12.32 -10.42 2.48
C LEU A 51 11.91 -11.90 2.59
N ASP A 52 11.55 -12.33 3.79
CA ASP A 52 11.10 -13.68 4.05
C ASP A 52 9.92 -14.09 3.15
N GLY A 53 10.03 -15.27 2.55
CA GLY A 53 9.04 -15.83 1.64
C GLY A 53 8.85 -15.07 0.33
N PHE A 54 9.72 -14.12 -0.02
CA PHE A 54 9.60 -13.33 -1.24
C PHE A 54 10.65 -13.75 -2.29
N GLU A 55 10.19 -14.12 -3.48
CA GLU A 55 11.06 -14.46 -4.61
C GLU A 55 11.15 -13.27 -5.57
N PRO A 56 12.32 -12.61 -5.74
CA PRO A 56 12.44 -11.44 -6.62
C PRO A 56 12.07 -11.69 -8.08
N SER A 57 12.18 -12.95 -8.52
CA SER A 57 11.80 -13.42 -9.86
C SER A 57 10.28 -13.52 -10.06
N SER A 58 9.50 -13.54 -8.98
CA SER A 58 8.03 -13.65 -9.02
C SER A 58 7.32 -12.33 -9.35
N VAL A 59 8.07 -11.24 -9.46
CA VAL A 59 7.56 -9.89 -9.75
C VAL A 59 8.37 -9.20 -10.84
N THR A 60 7.77 -8.21 -11.49
CA THR A 60 8.41 -7.40 -12.53
C THR A 60 9.45 -6.44 -11.95
N ALA A 61 10.34 -5.88 -12.78
CA ALA A 61 11.30 -4.86 -12.33
C ALA A 61 10.60 -3.62 -11.76
N PHE A 62 9.48 -3.23 -12.36
CA PHE A 62 8.64 -2.13 -11.88
C PHE A 62 8.09 -2.41 -10.48
N GLU A 63 7.54 -3.61 -10.27
CA GLU A 63 7.05 -4.03 -8.95
C GLU A 63 8.18 -4.10 -7.92
N ARG A 64 9.36 -4.63 -8.28
CA ARG A 64 10.52 -4.70 -7.36
C ARG A 64 10.90 -3.34 -6.81
N GLU A 65 11.01 -2.33 -7.66
CA GLU A 65 11.32 -0.96 -7.24
C GLU A 65 10.27 -0.41 -6.26
N ARG A 66 8.97 -0.61 -6.55
CA ARG A 66 7.90 -0.14 -5.67
C ARG A 66 7.88 -0.89 -4.33
N ILE A 67 8.13 -2.19 -4.34
CA ILE A 67 8.19 -3.01 -3.12
C ILE A 67 9.35 -2.55 -2.25
N ALA A 68 10.55 -2.35 -2.80
CA ALA A 68 11.70 -1.88 -2.04
C ALA A 68 11.43 -0.55 -1.32
N ARG A 69 10.74 0.38 -1.97
CA ARG A 69 10.29 1.64 -1.34
C ARG A 69 9.27 1.40 -0.23
N MET A 70 8.32 0.50 -0.43
CA MET A 70 7.35 0.13 0.62
C MET A 70 8.03 -0.53 1.82
N VAL A 71 9.08 -1.33 1.63
CA VAL A 71 9.86 -1.92 2.73
C VAL A 71 10.47 -0.84 3.60
N ARG A 72 11.12 0.17 3.00
CA ARG A 72 11.67 1.34 3.73
C ARG A 72 10.60 2.10 4.50
N LEU A 73 9.39 2.14 3.97
CA LEU A 73 8.20 2.74 4.60
C LEU A 73 7.42 1.76 5.48
N GLY A 74 7.96 0.56 5.78
CA GLY A 74 7.19 -0.57 6.30
C GLY A 74 6.45 -0.31 7.61
N THR A 75 6.94 0.65 8.40
CA THR A 75 6.50 0.96 9.77
C THR A 75 5.85 2.35 9.90
N VAL A 76 5.68 3.09 8.80
CA VAL A 76 4.96 4.37 8.85
C VAL A 76 3.52 4.14 9.31
N PRO A 77 2.84 5.12 9.95
CA PRO A 77 1.50 4.91 10.54
C PRO A 77 0.37 4.87 9.49
N LEU A 78 0.64 4.28 8.32
CA LEU A 78 -0.26 4.00 7.22
C LEU A 78 0.10 2.63 6.64
N GLY A 79 -0.89 1.76 6.48
CA GLY A 79 -0.71 0.53 5.72
C GLY A 79 -0.52 0.86 4.25
N LEU A 80 0.47 0.24 3.59
CA LEU A 80 0.69 0.37 2.15
C LEU A 80 0.57 -1.00 1.50
N THR A 81 -0.04 -1.03 0.32
CA THR A 81 -0.22 -2.25 -0.48
C THR A 81 0.12 -1.98 -1.93
N LEU A 82 0.84 -2.91 -2.55
CA LEU A 82 1.01 -2.96 -4.00
C LEU A 82 0.14 -4.10 -4.51
N THR A 83 -0.76 -3.80 -5.44
CA THR A 83 -1.56 -4.83 -6.13
C THR A 83 -1.22 -4.87 -7.62
N GLY A 84 -1.50 -6.01 -8.24
CA GLY A 84 -1.36 -6.24 -9.67
C GLY A 84 -2.47 -5.59 -10.49
N PRO A 85 -2.63 -6.01 -11.75
CA PRO A 85 -3.52 -5.35 -12.68
C PRO A 85 -4.99 -5.65 -12.39
N ALA A 86 -5.85 -4.68 -12.69
CA ALA A 86 -7.30 -4.79 -12.50
C ALA A 86 -7.92 -5.96 -13.28
N TYR A 87 -7.42 -6.24 -14.50
CA TYR A 87 -7.90 -7.36 -15.32
C TYR A 87 -7.50 -8.75 -14.78
N GLN A 88 -6.64 -8.82 -13.76
CA GLN A 88 -6.31 -10.05 -13.02
C GLN A 88 -6.86 -10.02 -11.60
N ASP A 89 -7.89 -9.22 -11.35
CA ASP A 89 -8.56 -9.14 -10.05
C ASP A 89 -7.70 -8.48 -8.95
N ASN A 90 -6.84 -7.52 -9.31
CA ASN A 90 -5.99 -6.75 -8.38
C ASN A 90 -5.30 -7.62 -7.30
N PRO A 91 -4.52 -8.65 -7.69
CA PRO A 91 -3.92 -9.56 -6.73
C PRO A 91 -2.84 -8.82 -5.95
N VAL A 92 -2.81 -8.96 -4.63
CA VAL A 92 -1.78 -8.32 -3.79
C VAL A 92 -0.40 -8.88 -4.18
N ARG A 93 0.52 -7.97 -4.47
CA ARG A 93 1.95 -8.25 -4.70
C ARG A 93 2.74 -8.11 -3.41
N TYR A 94 2.43 -7.07 -2.63
CA TYR A 94 3.10 -6.78 -1.37
C TYR A 94 2.21 -5.96 -0.43
N ALA A 95 2.44 -6.10 0.88
CA ALA A 95 1.80 -5.35 1.94
C ALA A 95 2.82 -5.04 3.05
N THR A 96 2.85 -3.78 3.51
CA THR A 96 3.79 -3.37 4.57
C THR A 96 3.51 -4.02 5.91
N GLN A 97 4.48 -3.98 6.82
CA GLN A 97 4.32 -4.47 8.19
C GLN A 97 3.14 -3.80 8.88
N THR A 98 3.01 -2.47 8.80
CA THR A 98 1.86 -1.75 9.39
C THR A 98 0.51 -2.23 8.83
N PHE A 99 0.44 -2.58 7.54
CA PHE A 99 -0.79 -3.14 6.98
C PHE A 99 -1.11 -4.52 7.57
N GLN A 100 -0.10 -5.38 7.72
CA GLN A 100 -0.26 -6.71 8.31
C GLN A 100 -0.71 -6.62 9.76
N GLU A 101 -0.08 -5.75 10.57
CA GLU A 101 -0.47 -5.51 11.96
C GLU A 101 -1.89 -4.95 12.07
N MET A 102 -2.24 -3.98 11.22
CA MET A 102 -3.57 -3.36 11.21
C MET A 102 -4.68 -4.36 10.89
N THR A 103 -4.42 -5.29 9.98
CA THR A 103 -5.45 -6.22 9.46
C THR A 103 -5.40 -7.61 10.10
N GLY A 104 -4.29 -7.98 10.76
CA GLY A 104 -4.06 -9.31 11.30
C GLY A 104 -3.72 -10.38 10.26
N TYR A 105 -3.60 -10.02 8.97
CA TYR A 105 -3.20 -10.96 7.92
C TYR A 105 -1.69 -10.91 7.70
N SER A 106 -1.06 -12.08 7.57
CA SER A 106 0.34 -12.17 7.16
C SER A 106 0.49 -11.85 5.67
N LEU A 107 1.68 -11.42 5.25
CA LEU A 107 2.00 -11.23 3.83
C LEU A 107 1.73 -12.50 3.00
N ALA A 108 2.04 -13.67 3.55
CA ALA A 108 1.79 -14.96 2.88
C ALA A 108 0.29 -15.23 2.64
N ALA A 109 -0.59 -14.80 3.54
CA ALA A 109 -2.04 -14.92 3.37
C ALA A 109 -2.62 -13.87 2.42
N LEU A 110 -1.97 -12.72 2.27
CA LEU A 110 -2.42 -11.64 1.40
C LEU A 110 -1.97 -11.84 -0.05
N ARG A 111 -0.76 -12.34 -0.29
CA ARG A 111 -0.18 -12.43 -1.63
C ARG A 111 -1.06 -13.27 -2.58
N GLY A 112 -1.35 -12.70 -3.75
CA GLY A 112 -2.20 -13.31 -4.76
C GLY A 112 -3.69 -13.08 -4.54
N GLU A 113 -4.11 -12.67 -3.36
CA GLU A 113 -5.52 -12.43 -3.03
C GLU A 113 -5.96 -11.00 -3.39
N ASN A 114 -7.27 -10.81 -3.53
CA ASN A 114 -7.86 -9.48 -3.66
C ASN A 114 -8.25 -8.93 -2.28
N LEU A 115 -7.96 -7.65 -2.02
CA LEU A 115 -8.24 -6.99 -0.75
C LEU A 115 -9.74 -6.89 -0.36
N ARG A 116 -10.67 -7.30 -1.23
CA ARG A 116 -12.06 -7.53 -0.85
C ARG A 116 -12.21 -8.55 0.29
N LEU A 117 -11.19 -9.37 0.55
CA LEU A 117 -11.15 -10.29 1.71
C LEU A 117 -11.35 -9.54 3.05
N LEU A 118 -11.04 -8.24 3.11
CA LEU A 118 -11.28 -7.40 4.29
C LEU A 118 -12.74 -6.94 4.42
N GLN A 119 -13.60 -7.19 3.43
CA GLN A 119 -14.99 -6.77 3.42
C GLN A 119 -15.86 -7.77 4.20
N GLY A 120 -16.98 -7.30 4.75
CA GLY A 120 -17.92 -8.12 5.48
C GLY A 120 -19.30 -7.48 5.58
N PRO A 121 -20.17 -7.96 6.48
CA PRO A 121 -21.59 -7.61 6.48
C PRO A 121 -21.91 -6.11 6.62
N ALA A 122 -21.06 -5.36 7.34
CA ALA A 122 -21.25 -3.92 7.53
C ALA A 122 -20.51 -3.05 6.49
N THR A 123 -19.85 -3.65 5.50
CA THR A 123 -19.10 -2.89 4.49
C THR A 123 -20.05 -2.12 3.58
N ASP A 124 -19.79 -0.82 3.43
CA ASP A 124 -20.61 0.11 2.67
C ASP A 124 -20.52 -0.16 1.15
N ALA A 125 -21.64 -0.56 0.53
CA ALA A 125 -21.69 -0.89 -0.90
C ALA A 125 -21.36 0.33 -1.80
N ASP A 126 -21.78 1.53 -1.42
CA ASP A 126 -21.49 2.76 -2.17
C ASP A 126 -19.99 3.11 -2.16
N ALA A 127 -19.30 2.82 -1.04
CA ALA A 127 -17.87 3.01 -0.94
C ALA A 127 -17.11 2.01 -1.82
N ILE A 128 -17.58 0.75 -1.88
CA ILE A 128 -17.06 -0.25 -2.81
C ILE A 128 -17.26 0.20 -4.26
N ALA A 129 -18.46 0.68 -4.60
CA ALA A 129 -18.77 1.16 -5.95
C ALA A 129 -17.86 2.33 -6.36
N THR A 130 -17.60 3.28 -5.44
CA THR A 130 -16.69 4.40 -5.66
C THR A 130 -15.25 3.92 -5.92
N LEU A 131 -14.77 2.89 -5.20
CA LEU A 131 -13.45 2.31 -5.46
C LEU A 131 -13.41 1.61 -6.82
N GLN A 132 -14.46 0.85 -7.17
CA GLN A 132 -14.56 0.19 -8.46
C GLN A 132 -14.56 1.19 -9.62
N GLU A 133 -15.32 2.28 -9.48
CA GLU A 133 -15.33 3.37 -10.47
C GLU A 133 -13.92 3.93 -10.69
N GLY A 134 -13.18 4.19 -9.60
CA GLY A 134 -11.78 4.64 -9.68
C GLY A 134 -10.88 3.68 -10.45
N ILE A 135 -11.09 2.37 -10.25
CA ILE A 135 -10.39 1.32 -11.01
C ILE A 135 -10.75 1.39 -12.50
N ASP A 136 -12.03 1.51 -12.82
CA ASP A 136 -12.53 1.48 -14.20
C ASP A 136 -12.07 2.69 -15.03
N ILE A 137 -11.98 3.87 -14.40
CA ILE A 137 -11.58 5.12 -15.07
C ILE A 137 -10.11 5.49 -14.83
N TRP A 138 -9.35 4.64 -14.12
CA TRP A 138 -7.93 4.84 -13.86
C TRP A 138 -7.63 6.12 -13.06
N GLU A 139 -8.44 6.40 -12.04
CA GLU A 139 -8.30 7.58 -11.19
C GLU A 139 -8.11 7.23 -9.72
N GLN A 140 -7.40 8.10 -9.01
CA GLN A 140 -7.32 8.03 -7.56
C GLN A 140 -8.71 8.22 -6.93
N ARG A 141 -9.03 7.36 -5.96
CA ARG A 141 -10.23 7.46 -5.14
C ARG A 141 -9.89 7.24 -3.69
N THR A 142 -10.57 7.97 -2.81
CA THR A 142 -10.48 7.81 -1.35
C THR A 142 -11.87 7.59 -0.81
N VAL A 143 -12.04 6.57 0.01
CA VAL A 143 -13.30 6.30 0.73
C VAL A 143 -13.03 5.90 2.17
N GLU A 144 -14.08 5.92 2.98
CA GLU A 144 -14.10 5.27 4.28
C GLU A 144 -15.16 4.17 4.27
N LEU A 145 -14.78 2.99 4.74
CA LEU A 145 -15.69 1.85 4.84
C LEU A 145 -15.39 1.01 6.08
N TRP A 146 -16.32 0.13 6.43
CA TRP A 146 -16.05 -0.93 7.40
C TRP A 146 -15.25 -2.06 6.77
N ASN A 147 -14.13 -2.42 7.39
CA ASN A 147 -13.39 -3.64 7.11
C ASN A 147 -13.31 -4.53 8.35
N TYR A 148 -12.88 -5.77 8.13
CA TYR A 148 -12.74 -6.82 9.13
C TYR A 148 -11.30 -7.31 9.12
N ARG A 149 -10.74 -7.46 10.32
CA ARG A 149 -9.45 -8.10 10.53
C ARG A 149 -9.57 -9.62 10.39
N ALA A 150 -8.43 -10.31 10.34
CA ALA A 150 -8.38 -11.77 10.24
C ALA A 150 -9.11 -12.50 11.38
N ASP A 151 -9.19 -11.89 12.56
CA ASP A 151 -9.94 -12.40 13.72
C ASP A 151 -11.44 -12.07 13.68
N GLY A 152 -11.91 -11.38 12.64
CA GLY A 152 -13.29 -10.91 12.49
C GLY A 152 -13.59 -9.59 13.19
N THR A 153 -12.61 -8.96 13.87
CA THR A 153 -12.80 -7.66 14.51
C THR A 153 -12.99 -6.58 13.47
N ARG A 154 -14.10 -5.85 13.57
CA ARG A 154 -14.43 -4.75 12.66
C ARG A 154 -13.61 -3.50 12.97
N PHE A 155 -13.22 -2.75 11.94
CA PHE A 155 -12.61 -1.43 12.07
C PHE A 155 -12.98 -0.52 10.90
N ARG A 156 -12.96 0.81 11.13
CA ARG A 156 -13.18 1.78 10.06
C ARG A 156 -11.87 1.98 9.30
N ASN A 157 -11.88 1.73 8.01
CA ASN A 157 -10.71 1.88 7.15
C ASN A 157 -10.93 3.08 6.22
N ARG A 158 -10.03 4.08 6.29
CA ARG A 158 -9.87 5.07 5.23
C ARG A 158 -8.86 4.53 4.23
N VAL A 159 -9.31 4.21 3.04
CA VAL A 159 -8.48 3.68 1.95
C VAL A 159 -8.43 4.65 0.79
N THR A 160 -7.22 4.88 0.28
CA THR A 160 -6.96 5.56 -0.99
C THR A 160 -6.33 4.58 -1.95
N ILE A 161 -6.89 4.45 -3.16
CA ILE A 161 -6.28 3.70 -4.27
C ILE A 161 -5.70 4.69 -5.27
N VAL A 162 -4.52 4.38 -5.82
CA VAL A 162 -3.80 5.21 -6.78
C VAL A 162 -3.28 4.32 -7.92
N PRO A 163 -3.63 4.61 -9.19
CA PRO A 163 -3.10 3.87 -10.32
C PRO A 163 -1.60 4.13 -10.47
N LEU A 164 -0.84 3.09 -10.80
CA LEU A 164 0.60 3.19 -11.06
C LEU A 164 0.88 2.95 -12.54
N THR A 165 1.35 3.99 -13.22
CA THR A 165 1.76 3.92 -14.62
C THR A 165 3.12 3.23 -14.74
N GLY A 166 3.14 2.11 -15.46
CA GLY A 166 4.36 1.39 -15.80
C GLY A 166 5.20 2.09 -16.87
N PRO A 167 6.40 1.54 -17.18
CA PRO A 167 7.34 2.16 -18.12
C PRO A 167 6.82 2.30 -19.56
N ASP A 168 5.84 1.50 -19.96
CA ASP A 168 5.21 1.53 -21.28
C ASP A 168 4.01 2.49 -21.36
N GLY A 169 3.71 3.21 -20.27
CA GLY A 169 2.58 4.11 -20.17
C GLY A 169 1.26 3.43 -19.80
N SER A 170 1.23 2.11 -19.61
CA SER A 170 0.05 1.37 -19.18
C SER A 170 -0.05 1.29 -17.65
N ILE A 171 -1.27 1.20 -17.11
CA ILE A 171 -1.47 1.01 -15.67
C ILE A 171 -1.58 -0.49 -15.38
N THR A 172 -0.53 -1.04 -14.77
CA THR A 172 -0.43 -2.47 -14.46
C THR A 172 -0.56 -2.78 -12.99
N ASN A 173 -0.50 -1.76 -12.13
CA ASN A 173 -0.47 -1.91 -10.69
C ASN A 173 -1.22 -0.78 -10.00
N TRP A 174 -1.60 -1.03 -8.74
CA TRP A 174 -2.23 -0.03 -7.89
C TRP A 174 -1.53 0.05 -6.54
N LEU A 175 -1.34 1.28 -6.07
CA LEU A 175 -0.97 1.59 -4.70
C LEU A 175 -2.24 1.74 -3.87
N GLY A 176 -2.35 0.97 -2.78
CA GLY A 176 -3.33 1.22 -1.72
C GLY A 176 -2.65 1.85 -0.51
N VAL A 177 -3.27 2.88 0.04
CA VAL A 177 -2.85 3.54 1.30
C VAL A 177 -4.02 3.50 2.28
N GLN A 178 -3.82 2.83 3.42
CA GLN A 178 -4.86 2.56 4.40
C GLN A 178 -4.54 3.17 5.77
N LYS A 179 -5.57 3.66 6.43
CA LYS A 179 -5.53 4.08 7.83
C LYS A 179 -6.73 3.53 8.57
N ALA A 180 -6.47 2.75 9.62
CA ALA A 180 -7.50 2.48 10.62
C ALA A 180 -7.88 3.79 11.31
N ILE A 181 -9.16 4.15 11.24
CA ILE A 181 -9.72 5.26 11.99
C ILE A 181 -10.30 4.66 13.25
N ASP A 182 -9.75 5.07 14.39
CA ASP A 182 -10.39 4.81 15.68
C ASP A 182 -11.70 5.61 15.71
N THR A 183 -12.83 4.93 15.52
CA THR A 183 -14.10 5.44 16.03
C THR A 183 -14.06 5.25 17.54
N PRO A 184 -14.25 6.30 18.36
CA PRO A 184 -14.56 6.08 19.77
C PRO A 184 -15.75 5.13 19.84
N ASP A 185 -15.66 4.10 20.67
CA ASP A 185 -16.80 3.23 20.97
C ASP A 185 -17.95 4.12 21.44
N THR A 186 -18.96 4.28 20.58
CA THR A 186 -20.25 4.92 20.93
C THR A 186 -21.13 3.93 21.66
#